data_AF-A0A1F3CTQ6-F1
#
_entry.id   AF-A0A1F3CTQ6-F1
#
_cell.length_a   1.000
_cell.length_b   1.000
_cell.length_c   1.000
_cell.angle_alpha   90.00
_cell.angle_beta   90.00
_cell.angle_gamma   90.00
#
_symmetry.space_group_name_H-M   'P 1'
#
loop_
_entity.id
_entity.type
_entity.pdbx_description
1 polymer ?
#
loop_
_entity_poly.entity_id
_entity_poly.type
_entity_poly.pdbx_seq_one_letter_code
_entity_poly.pdbx_strand_id
1 'polypeptide(L)' 'MQSDIDLLVELEKTVDLFQFISIKLTLEKILNKKVDLISSKGIFPYIKLLIEKDKILIYEK' A
#
# COMPACT_ATOMS: atom_id res chain seq x y z
N MET A 1 17.78 -3.35 -0.68
CA MET A 1 16.95 -4.44 -0.14
C MET A 1 16.47 -4.14 1.29
N GLN A 2 16.02 -2.92 1.60
CA GLN A 2 15.38 -2.58 2.89
C GLN A 2 14.13 -1.76 2.58
N SER A 3 13.11 -2.44 2.06
CA SER A 3 11.72 -2.05 2.34
C SER A 3 11.40 -2.75 3.64
N ASP A 4 10.96 -2.02 4.67
CA ASP A 4 10.68 -2.61 5.97
C ASP A 4 9.17 -2.76 6.23
N ILE A 5 8.31 -2.22 5.34
CA ILE A 5 6.84 -2.30 5.43
C ILE A 5 6.22 -2.16 4.02
N ASP A 6 5.59 -3.23 3.52
CA ASP A 6 4.80 -3.21 2.27
C ASP A 6 3.29 -3.17 2.60
N LEU A 7 2.57 -2.19 2.04
CA LEU A 7 1.16 -1.93 2.33
C LEU A 7 0.32 -1.97 1.05
N LEU A 8 -0.63 -2.90 1.02
CA LEU A 8 -1.72 -2.93 0.05
C LEU A 8 -2.90 -2.12 0.58
N VAL A 9 -3.37 -1.13 -0.18
CA VAL A 9 -4.49 -0.27 0.21
C VAL A 9 -5.64 -0.27 -0.80
N GLU A 10 -6.85 -0.25 -0.26
CA GLU A 10 -8.09 -0.02 -0.98
C GLU A 10 -8.68 1.31 -0.56
N LEU A 11 -8.67 2.27 -1.49
CA LEU A 11 -9.19 3.61 -1.27
C LEU A 11 -10.57 3.73 -1.92
N GLU A 12 -11.59 4.03 -1.11
CA GLU A 12 -12.97 4.23 -1.56
C GLU A 12 -13.07 5.39 -2.57
N LYS A 13 -12.33 6.48 -2.32
CA LYS A 13 -12.27 7.65 -3.19
C LYS A 13 -11.09 7.55 -4.16
N THR A 14 -11.28 8.04 -5.38
CA THR A 14 -10.17 8.28 -6.31
C THR A 14 -9.25 9.31 -5.69
N VAL A 15 -7.99 8.93 -5.47
CA VAL A 15 -6.93 9.84 -5.04
C VAL A 15 -6.07 10.18 -6.25
N ASP A 16 -5.62 11.42 -6.31
CA ASP A 16 -4.62 11.80 -7.30
C ASP A 16 -3.21 11.32 -6.89
N LEU A 17 -2.25 11.45 -7.80
CA LEU A 17 -0.89 11.02 -7.59
C LEU A 17 -0.22 11.73 -6.41
N PHE A 18 -0.47 13.03 -6.22
CA PHE A 18 0.16 13.80 -5.16
C PHE A 18 -0.37 13.38 -3.79
N GLN A 19 -1.69 13.19 -3.67
CA GLN A 19 -2.32 12.65 -2.47
C GLN A 19 -1.79 11.27 -2.13
N PHE A 20 -1.65 10.39 -3.13
CA PHE A 20 -1.10 9.05 -2.93
C PHE A 20 0.35 9.10 -2.40
N ILE A 21 1.20 9.96 -2.99
CA ILE A 21 2.56 10.19 -2.52
C ILE A 21 2.58 10.80 -1.11
N SER A 22 1.70 11.76 -0.81
CA SER A 22 1.59 12.35 0.53
C SER A 22 1.24 11.33 1.60
N ILE A 23 0.35 10.38 1.31
CA ILE A 23 0.02 9.26 2.22
C ILE A 23 1.29 8.44 2.50
N LYS A 24 2.00 8.03 1.44
CA LYS A 24 3.25 7.27 1.59
C LYS A 24 4.26 8.01 2.47
N LEU A 25 4.59 9.27 2.15
CA LEU A 25 5.56 10.06 2.92
C LEU A 25 5.13 10.26 4.37
N THR A 26 3.83 10.39 4.63
CA THR A 26 3.30 10.51 5.98
C THR A 26 3.49 9.22 6.76
N LEU A 27 3.19 8.07 6.15
CA LEU A 27 3.42 6.76 6.76
C LEU A 27 4.91 6.51 7.04
N GLU A 28 5.79 6.83 6.10
CA GLU A 28 7.24 6.70 6.30
C GLU A 28 7.74 7.53 7.47
N LYS A 29 7.23 8.76 7.60
CA LYS A 29 7.55 9.66 8.72
C LYS A 29 7.05 9.13 10.06
N ILE A 30 5.81 8.61 10.12
CA ILE A 30 5.21 8.13 11.37
C ILE A 30 5.85 6.80 11.81
N LEU A 31 6.15 5.92 10.86
CA LEU A 31 6.69 4.58 11.13
C LEU A 31 8.23 4.59 11.25
N ASN A 32 8.86 5.71 10.90
CA ASN A 32 10.32 5.87 10.83
C ASN A 32 11.00 4.76 10.01
N LYS A 33 10.34 4.34 8.93
CA LYS A 33 10.70 3.21 8.06
C LYS A 33 10.27 3.51 6.63
N LYS A 34 10.94 2.93 5.65
CA LYS A 34 10.49 3.01 4.25
C LYS A 34 9.20 2.21 4.09
N VAL A 35 8.28 2.74 3.29
CA VAL A 35 6.97 2.14 3.04
C VAL A 35 6.79 1.97 1.54
N ASP A 36 6.54 0.74 1.09
CA ASP A 36 6.02 0.51 -0.24
C ASP A 36 4.48 0.54 -0.19
N LEU A 37 3.88 1.52 -0.86
CA LEU A 37 2.43 1.73 -0.84
C LEU A 37 1.86 1.37 -2.20
N ILE A 38 1.03 0.33 -2.24
CA ILE A 38 0.46 -0.22 -3.47
C ILE A 38 -1.07 -0.11 -3.40
N SER A 39 -1.70 0.43 -4.43
CA SER A 39 -3.16 0.40 -4.55
C SER A 39 -3.62 -0.92 -5.16
N SER A 40 -4.62 -1.58 -4.57
CA SER A 40 -5.15 -2.84 -5.12
C SER A 40 -5.74 -2.71 -6.53
N LYS A 41 -6.18 -1.49 -6.90
CA LYS A 41 -6.77 -1.18 -8.22
C LYS A 41 -5.75 -1.21 -9.35
N GLY A 42 -4.45 -1.04 -9.06
CA GLY A 42 -3.38 -0.97 -10.05
C GLY A 42 -2.63 -2.27 -10.30
N ILE A 43 -3.08 -3.40 -9.71
CA ILE A 43 -2.32 -4.65 -9.69
C ILE A 43 -2.82 -5.59 -10.79
N PHE A 44 -1.88 -6.16 -11.55
CA PHE A 44 -2.19 -7.22 -12.52
C PHE A 44 -2.77 -8.45 -11.83
N PRO A 45 -3.79 -9.12 -12.40
CA PRO A 45 -4.47 -10.26 -11.76
C PRO A 45 -3.54 -11.37 -11.25
N TYR A 46 -2.49 -11.69 -12.01
CA TYR A 46 -1.51 -12.70 -11.60
C TYR A 46 -0.74 -12.30 -10.33
N ILE A 47 -0.35 -11.03 -10.21
CA ILE A 47 0.36 -10.51 -9.02
C ILE A 47 -0.59 -10.47 -7.83
N LYS A 48 -1.87 -10.12 -8.06
CA LYS A 48 -2.89 -10.12 -7.00
C LYS A 48 -2.99 -11.50 -6.34
N LEU A 49 -3.01 -12.59 -7.12
CA LEU A 49 -3.06 -13.95 -6.59
C LEU A 49 -1.86 -14.32 -5.70
N LEU A 50 -0.70 -13.70 -5.93
CA LEU A 50 0.49 -13.90 -5.10
C LEU A 50 0.35 -13.12 -3.78
N ILE A 51 -0.01 -11.84 -3.86
CA ILE A 51 -0.19 -10.99 -2.67
C ILE A 51 -1.28 -11.53 -1.74
N GLU A 52 -2.38 -12.02 -2.29
CA GLU A 52 -3.50 -12.58 -1.52
C GLU A 52 -3.11 -13.77 -0.63
N LYS A 53 -2.04 -14.51 -0.96
CA LYS A 53 -1.56 -15.64 -0.15
C LYS A 53 -0.78 -15.20 1.09
N ASP A 54 -0.07 -14.08 0.98
CA ASP A 54 0.86 -13.60 2.00
C ASP A 54 0.31 -12.40 2.79
N LYS A 55 -0.78 -11.78 2.31
CA LYS A 55 -1.36 -10.60 2.95
C LYS A 55 -1.92 -10.93 4.34
N ILE A 56 -1.79 -9.96 5.23
CA ILE A 56 -2.44 -9.95 6.54
C ILE A 56 -3.42 -8.77 6.52
N LEU A 57 -4.70 -9.03 6.86
CA LEU A 57 -5.69 -7.96 6.98
C LEU A 57 -5.42 -7.17 8.26
N ILE A 58 -5.07 -5.89 8.10
CA ILE A 58 -4.76 -5.00 9.23
C ILE A 58 -5.98 -4.15 9.62
N TYR A 59 -6.85 -3.80 8.66
CA TYR A 59 -8.04 -2.98 8.88
C TYR A 59 -9.05 -3.18 7.76
N GLU A 60 -10.33 -3.25 8.12
CA GLU A 60 -11.49 -3.24 7.22
C GLU A 60 -12.60 -2.43 7.89
N LYS A 61 -13.40 -1.69 7.11
CA LYS A 61 -14.51 -0.87 7.58
C LYS A 61 -15.81 -1.34 6.94
#